data_AF-A0A3D2C5M1-F1
#
_entry.id   AF-A0A3D2C5M1-F1
#
_cell.length_a   1.000
_cell.length_b   1.000
_cell.length_c   1.000
_cell.angle_alpha   90.00
_cell.angle_beta   90.00
_cell.angle_gamma   90.00
#
_symmetry.space_group_name_H-M   'P 1'
#
loop_
_entity.id
_entity.type
_entity.pdbx_description
1 polymer ?
#
loop_
_entity_poly.entity_id
_entity_poly.type
_entity_poly.pdbx_seq_one_letter_code
_entity_poly.pdbx_strand_id
1 'polypeptide(L)' 'APVVDGAVVRARVDSHQKGDKRETFKYIRRHRSRVRRGFRPSETTLTITAVEA' A
#
# COMPACT_ATOMS: atom_id res chain seq x y z
N ALA A 1 -13.66 -12.71 20.92
CA ALA A 1 -13.94 -12.56 19.48
C ALA A 1 -12.98 -11.52 18.90
N PRO A 2 -12.59 -11.59 17.61
CA PRO A 2 -11.60 -10.70 17.01
C PRO A 2 -12.13 -9.32 16.59
N VAL A 3 -13.46 -9.12 16.60
CA VAL A 3 -14.14 -7.85 16.28
C VAL A 3 -15.16 -7.51 17.37
N VAL A 4 -15.46 -6.21 17.51
CA VAL A 4 -16.51 -5.69 18.40
C VAL A 4 -17.74 -5.39 17.55
N ASP A 5 -18.86 -6.03 17.88
CA ASP A 5 -20.10 -5.87 17.13
C ASP A 5 -20.64 -4.44 17.25
N GLY A 6 -20.97 -3.83 16.11
CA GLY A 6 -21.50 -2.46 16.04
C GLY A 6 -20.45 -1.35 15.97
N ALA A 7 -19.16 -1.65 16.20
CA ALA A 7 -18.10 -0.67 16.12
C ALA A 7 -17.81 -0.23 14.66
N VAL A 8 -17.71 1.09 14.43
CA VAL A 8 -17.53 1.68 13.10
C VAL A 8 -16.48 2.80 13.15
N VAL A 9 -15.60 2.82 12.15
CA VAL A 9 -14.69 3.95 11.89
C VAL A 9 -15.13 4.65 10.62
N ARG A 10 -15.48 5.93 10.71
CA ARG A 10 -15.80 6.78 9.56
C ARG A 10 -14.55 7.53 9.11
N ALA A 11 -14.33 7.60 7.81
CA ALA A 11 -13.20 8.32 7.22
C ALA A 11 -13.61 9.02 5.92
N ARG A 12 -12.88 10.09 5.60
CA ARG A 12 -12.95 10.83 4.35
C ARG A 12 -11.72 10.50 3.50
N VAL A 13 -11.93 10.36 2.19
CA VAL A 13 -10.83 10.25 1.22
C VAL A 13 -10.28 11.63 0.90
N ASP A 14 -8.98 11.81 1.06
CA ASP A 14 -8.32 13.08 0.76
C ASP A 14 -7.60 13.07 -0.58
N SER A 15 -6.95 11.94 -0.92
CA SER A 15 -6.24 11.84 -2.21
C SER A 15 -5.99 10.41 -2.65
N HIS A 16 -5.76 10.25 -3.96
CA HIS A 16 -5.21 9.05 -4.56
C HIS A 16 -3.91 9.40 -5.27
N GLN A 17 -2.82 8.75 -4.89
CA GLN A 17 -1.49 9.07 -5.38
C GLN A 17 -0.72 7.80 -5.73
N LYS A 18 0.37 7.97 -6.46
CA LYS A 18 1.38 6.93 -6.60
C LYS A 18 2.45 7.14 -5.55
N GLY A 19 2.73 6.12 -4.76
CA GLY A 19 3.79 6.14 -3.77
C GLY A 19 5.18 6.18 -4.41
N ASP A 20 6.18 6.08 -3.54
CA ASP A 20 7.57 6.16 -3.95
C ASP A 20 7.98 5.04 -4.91
N LYS A 21 8.90 5.38 -5.81
CA LYS A 21 9.42 4.41 -6.78
C LYS A 21 10.27 3.39 -6.03
N ARG A 22 9.84 2.12 -6.11
CA ARG A 22 10.59 0.96 -5.66
C ARG A 22 11.31 0.35 -6.85
N GLU A 23 12.59 0.08 -6.70
CA GLU A 23 13.37 -0.62 -7.71
C GLU A 23 13.77 -2.00 -7.21
N THR A 24 13.44 -3.02 -8.00
CA THR A 24 13.83 -4.40 -7.74
C THR A 24 14.81 -4.83 -8.81
N PHE A 25 15.93 -5.40 -8.38
CA PHE A 25 16.92 -6.00 -9.26
C PHE A 25 17.15 -7.46 -8.86
N LYS A 26 17.00 -8.38 -9.83
CA LYS A 26 17.27 -9.80 -9.67
C LYS A 26 18.40 -10.21 -10.61
N TYR A 27 19.35 -10.97 -10.10
CA TYR A 27 20.48 -11.51 -10.85
C TYR A 27 20.71 -12.97 -10.50
N ILE A 28 20.94 -13.80 -11.53
CA ILE A 28 21.34 -15.19 -11.35
C ILE A 28 22.74 -15.36 -11.96
N ARG A 29 23.71 -15.63 -11.07
CA ARG A 29 25.11 -15.84 -11.46
C ARG A 29 25.24 -17.09 -12.35
N ARG A 30 26.07 -17.01 -13.41
CA ARG A 30 26.30 -18.04 -14.45
C ARG A 30 25.18 -18.26 -15.47
N HIS A 31 23.97 -17.77 -15.23
CA HIS A 31 22.83 -17.92 -16.16
C HIS A 31 22.60 -16.74 -17.11
N ARG A 32 23.52 -15.74 -17.13
CA ARG A 32 23.39 -14.47 -17.88
C ARG A 32 22.02 -13.77 -17.70
N SER A 33 21.32 -14.05 -16.60
CA SER A 33 19.98 -13.54 -16.32
C SER A 33 20.04 -12.38 -15.32
N ARG A 34 19.56 -11.21 -15.75
CA ARG A 34 19.44 -9.97 -14.97
C ARG A 34 18.10 -9.33 -15.29
N VAL A 35 17.31 -9.00 -14.28
CA VAL A 35 16.01 -8.34 -14.45
C VAL A 35 15.93 -7.14 -13.50
N ARG A 36 15.71 -5.95 -14.05
CA ARG A 36 15.42 -4.73 -13.29
C ARG A 36 13.96 -4.36 -13.52
N ARG A 37 13.23 -4.04 -12.45
CA ARG A 37 11.84 -3.56 -12.53
C ARG A 37 11.67 -2.37 -11.61
N GLY A 38 11.01 -1.32 -12.10
CA GLY A 38 10.51 -0.23 -11.28
C GLY A 38 9.02 -0.45 -10.99
N PHE A 39 8.58 -0.09 -9.80
CA PHE A 39 7.18 -0.13 -9.40
C PHE A 39 6.84 1.08 -8.54
N ARG A 40 5.65 1.67 -8.73
CA ARG A 40 5.08 2.68 -7.83
C ARG A 40 3.72 2.17 -7.35
N PRO A 41 3.52 1.93 -6.04
CA PRO A 41 2.24 1.48 -5.51
C PRO A 41 1.17 2.57 -5.69
N SER A 42 -0.09 2.15 -5.80
CA SER A 42 -1.22 3.08 -5.63
C SER A 42 -1.50 3.23 -4.14
N GLU A 43 -1.62 4.47 -3.67
CA GLU A 43 -1.87 4.80 -2.27
C GLU A 43 -3.09 5.73 -2.20
N THR A 44 -3.89 5.55 -1.14
CA THR A 44 -5.05 6.39 -0.85
C THR A 44 -4.85 6.97 0.54
N THR A 45 -4.86 8.28 0.64
CA THR A 45 -4.78 8.97 1.94
C THR A 45 -6.19 9.21 2.46
N LEU A 46 -6.42 8.81 3.70
CA LEU A 46 -7.70 8.94 4.39
C LEU A 46 -7.51 9.76 5.68
N THR A 47 -8.46 10.65 5.96
CA THR A 47 -8.60 11.29 7.27
C THR A 47 -9.75 10.65 8.01
N ILE A 48 -9.49 10.15 9.22
CA ILE A 48 -10.52 9.58 10.09
C ILE A 48 -11.38 10.71 10.66
N THR A 49 -12.69 10.57 10.56
CA THR A 49 -13.65 11.59 11.01
C THR A 49 -14.37 11.22 12.30
N ALA A 50 -14.64 9.94 12.54
CA ALA A 50 -15.27 9.46 13.76
C ALA A 50 -14.92 8.00 14.06
N VAL A 51 -14.95 7.65 15.34
CA VAL A 51 -14.81 6.27 15.84
C VAL A 51 -15.98 6.01 16.80
N GLU A 52 -16.79 5.01 16.48
CA GLU A 52 -17.94 4.56 17.26
C GLU A 52 -17.69 3.12 17.73
N ALA A 53 -18.02 2.83 18.99
CA ALA A 53 -17.74 1.55 19.65
C ALA A 53 -19.02 0.97 20.25
#